data_AF-A0AAV1PWC2-F1
#
_entry.id   AF-A0AAV1PWC2-F1
#
_cell.length_a   1.000
_cell.length_b   1.000
_cell.length_c   1.000
_cell.angle_alpha   90.00
_cell.angle_beta   90.00
_cell.angle_gamma   90.00
#
_symmetry.space_group_name_H-M   'P 1'
#
loop_
_entity.id
_entity.type
_entity.pdbx_description
1 polymer ?
#
loop_
_entity_poly.entity_id
_entity_poly.type
_entity_poly.pdbx_seq_one_letter_code
_entity_poly.pdbx_strand_id
1 'polypeptide(L)'
;MKSKAKATENFVTGWEIWLVNSMCLVASYLWHRLCDLLCHRRSHRASPPPAIQQLHWLPIKSRIDFKILLLTCKILHNLAPSYLSELIHIYTPSRTLRSSSANQLFAPSANLTTMGSRAFSRSAPCLWNSLPPDICTSDSVSTFKSRLKTHLFRVAYSVSH
;
A
#
# COMPACT_ATOMS: atom_id res chain seq x y z
N MET A 1 -61.03 9.56 -12.46
CA MET A 1 -60.29 10.76 -12.04
C MET A 1 -58.94 10.31 -11.48
N LYS A 2 -57.93 10.24 -12.34
CA LYS A 2 -56.60 9.69 -12.08
C LYS A 2 -55.65 10.80 -11.64
N SER A 3 -54.93 10.54 -10.54
CA SER A 3 -53.48 10.71 -10.43
C SER A 3 -52.90 12.06 -10.88
N LYS A 4 -52.90 13.06 -10.00
CA LYS A 4 -52.06 14.27 -10.15
C LYS A 4 -51.26 14.67 -8.91
N ALA A 5 -51.13 13.80 -7.89
CA ALA A 5 -50.48 14.16 -6.63
C ALA A 5 -49.20 13.37 -6.30
N LYS A 6 -48.57 12.68 -7.26
CA LYS A 6 -47.40 11.80 -6.98
C LYS A 6 -46.10 12.16 -7.71
N ALA A 7 -46.06 13.32 -8.39
CA ALA A 7 -44.88 13.75 -9.15
C ALA A 7 -43.99 14.74 -8.39
N THR A 8 -44.47 15.35 -7.31
CA THR A 8 -43.75 16.42 -6.58
C THR A 8 -42.96 15.93 -5.37
N GLU A 9 -43.18 14.70 -4.88
CA GLU A 9 -42.38 14.11 -3.78
C GLU A 9 -41.03 13.54 -4.24
N ASN A 10 -40.88 13.19 -5.53
CA ASN A 10 -39.67 12.54 -6.04
C ASN A 10 -38.60 13.52 -6.54
N PHE A 11 -38.89 14.83 -6.58
CA PHE A 11 -37.94 15.83 -7.08
C PHE A 11 -37.06 16.42 -5.96
N VAL A 12 -37.52 16.33 -4.70
CA VAL A 12 -36.81 16.86 -3.53
C VAL A 12 -35.72 15.89 -3.04
N THR A 13 -35.75 14.61 -3.43
CA THR A 13 -34.83 13.58 -2.89
C THR A 13 -33.53 13.44 -3.68
N GLY A 14 -33.45 13.88 -4.94
CA GLY A 14 -32.27 13.67 -5.78
C GLY A 14 -31.08 14.60 -5.46
N TRP A 15 -31.37 15.86 -5.15
CA TRP A 15 -30.35 16.89 -4.84
C TRP A 15 -29.76 16.68 -3.44
N GLU A 16 -30.59 16.27 -2.48
CA GLU A 16 -30.17 15.90 -1.13
C GLU A 16 -29.19 14.72 -1.14
N ILE A 17 -29.41 13.69 -1.98
CA ILE A 17 -28.49 12.54 -2.08
C ILE A 17 -27.14 12.96 -2.69
N TRP A 18 -27.14 13.86 -3.69
CA TRP A 18 -25.90 14.35 -4.29
C TRP A 18 -25.13 15.28 -3.35
N LEU A 19 -25.83 16.14 -2.60
CA LEU A 19 -25.25 17.00 -1.58
C LEU A 19 -24.67 16.18 -0.42
N VAL A 20 -25.42 15.20 0.09
CA VAL A 20 -24.94 14.30 1.16
C VAL A 20 -23.73 13.49 0.70
N ASN A 21 -23.74 12.91 -0.51
CA ASN A 21 -22.57 12.17 -1.02
C ASN A 21 -21.36 13.09 -1.24
N SER A 22 -21.56 14.29 -1.78
CA SER A 22 -20.48 15.26 -1.98
C SER A 22 -19.90 15.72 -0.63
N MET A 23 -20.75 16.03 0.35
CA MET A 23 -20.35 16.36 1.71
C MET A 23 -19.63 15.20 2.41
N CYS A 24 -20.08 13.95 2.22
CA CYS A 24 -19.39 12.76 2.73
C CYS A 24 -18.01 12.56 2.10
N LEU A 25 -17.84 12.82 0.80
CA LEU A 25 -16.55 12.74 0.13
C LEU A 25 -15.59 13.82 0.63
N VAL A 26 -16.07 15.05 0.80
CA VAL A 26 -15.29 16.16 1.37
C VAL A 26 -14.93 15.88 2.82
N ALA A 27 -15.87 15.39 3.64
CA ALA A 27 -15.61 15.02 5.04
C ALA A 27 -14.61 13.87 5.14
N SER A 28 -14.72 12.84 4.30
CA SER A 28 -13.75 11.73 4.25
C SER A 28 -12.37 12.22 3.84
N TYR A 29 -12.29 13.06 2.80
CA TYR A 29 -11.02 13.64 2.34
C TYR A 29 -10.36 14.54 3.38
N LEU A 30 -11.14 15.41 4.03
CA LEU A 30 -10.68 16.27 5.11
C LEU A 30 -10.27 15.45 6.34
N TRP A 31 -10.99 14.38 6.68
CA TRP A 31 -10.61 13.46 7.75
C TRP A 31 -9.29 12.74 7.45
N HIS A 32 -9.11 12.26 6.23
CA HIS A 32 -7.85 11.66 5.79
C HIS A 32 -6.70 12.67 5.82
N ARG A 33 -6.90 13.90 5.32
CA ARG A 33 -5.92 14.99 5.38
C ARG A 33 -5.60 15.43 6.80
N LEU A 34 -6.59 15.49 7.68
CA LEU A 34 -6.42 15.84 9.09
C LEU A 34 -5.69 14.73 9.84
N CYS A 35 -6.03 13.46 9.59
CA CYS A 35 -5.28 12.32 10.09
C CYS A 35 -3.82 12.36 9.62
N ASP A 36 -3.58 12.72 8.35
CA ASP A 36 -2.23 12.92 7.83
C ASP A 36 -1.52 14.08 8.54
N LEU A 37 -2.15 15.23 8.76
CA LEU A 37 -1.57 16.37 9.48
C LEU A 37 -1.26 16.05 10.95
N LEU A 38 -2.17 15.35 11.64
CA LEU A 38 -1.99 14.89 13.02
C LEU A 38 -0.86 13.85 13.13
N CYS A 39 -0.65 13.03 12.10
CA CYS A 39 0.46 12.08 12.04
C CYS A 39 1.78 12.73 11.59
N HIS A 40 1.75 13.75 10.73
CA HIS A 40 2.94 14.32 10.09
C HIS A 40 3.76 15.21 11.03
N ARG A 41 3.14 15.81 12.07
CA ARG A 41 3.86 16.67 13.03
C ARG A 41 4.50 15.88 14.19
N ARG A 42 4.38 14.55 14.22
CA ARG A 42 5.14 13.70 15.17
C ARG A 42 6.47 13.30 14.56
N SER A 43 7.53 13.61 15.31
CA SER A 43 8.90 13.15 15.06
C SER A 43 8.91 11.72 14.51
N HIS A 44 9.70 11.49 13.47
CA HIS A 44 9.91 10.18 12.81
C HIS A 44 10.41 9.07 13.76
N ARG A 45 10.60 9.38 15.06
CA ARG A 45 11.01 8.48 16.14
C ARG A 45 9.98 8.32 17.26
N ALA A 46 8.82 8.97 17.21
CA ALA A 46 7.79 8.81 18.22
C ALA A 46 7.02 7.50 17.97
N SER A 47 6.83 6.70 19.03
CA SER A 47 5.97 5.51 18.96
C SER A 47 4.58 5.92 18.47
N PRO A 48 3.95 5.14 17.57
CA PRO A 48 2.59 5.40 17.15
C PRO A 48 1.67 5.52 18.38
N PRO A 49 0.77 6.52 18.45
CA PRO A 49 -0.18 6.62 19.55
C PRO A 49 -1.02 5.33 19.67
N PRO A 50 -1.33 4.89 20.91
CA PRO A 50 -2.03 3.62 21.16
C PRO A 50 -3.40 3.52 20.47
N ALA A 51 -4.05 4.66 20.22
CA ALA A 51 -5.29 4.71 19.45
C ALA A 51 -5.13 4.15 18.02
N ILE A 52 -4.02 4.40 17.32
CA ILE A 52 -3.82 3.91 15.94
C ILE A 52 -3.65 2.39 15.93
N GLN A 53 -3.05 1.82 16.98
CA GLN A 53 -2.91 0.38 17.14
C GLN A 53 -4.26 -0.29 17.39
N GLN A 54 -5.12 0.30 18.24
CA GLN A 54 -6.48 -0.19 18.49
C GLN A 54 -7.34 -0.20 17.23
N LEU A 55 -7.17 0.80 16.35
CA LEU A 55 -7.87 0.87 15.07
C LEU A 55 -7.28 -0.04 13.98
N HIS A 56 -6.18 -0.77 14.28
CA HIS A 56 -5.46 -1.61 13.31
C HIS A 56 -5.05 -0.83 12.03
N TRP A 57 -4.70 0.44 12.19
CA TRP A 57 -4.29 1.29 11.08
C TRP A 57 -2.78 1.18 10.85
N LEU A 58 -2.36 1.02 9.60
CA LEU A 58 -0.94 0.93 9.27
C LEU A 58 -0.31 2.33 9.21
N PRO A 59 0.89 2.59 9.77
CA PRO A 59 1.59 3.88 9.66
C PRO A 59 1.91 4.25 8.21
N ILE A 60 2.07 5.55 7.94
CA ILE A 60 2.28 6.08 6.57
C ILE A 60 3.48 5.43 5.87
N LYS A 61 4.61 5.29 6.57
CA LYS A 61 5.82 4.64 6.02
C LYS A 61 5.53 3.22 5.53
N SER A 62 4.93 2.41 6.40
CA SER A 62 4.54 1.04 6.07
C SER A 62 3.47 0.96 4.98
N ARG A 63 2.59 1.97 4.82
CA ARG A 63 1.65 2.04 3.69
C ARG A 63 2.35 2.29 2.35
N ILE A 64 3.41 3.08 2.34
CA ILE A 64 4.22 3.31 1.14
C ILE A 64 4.89 1.99 0.74
N ASP A 65 5.55 1.32 1.70
CA ASP A 65 6.19 0.02 1.47
C ASP A 65 5.18 -1.02 0.98
N PHE A 66 3.98 -1.05 1.58
CA PHE A 66 2.89 -1.93 1.16
C PHE A 66 2.49 -1.72 -0.31
N LYS A 67 2.36 -0.45 -0.76
CA LYS A 67 2.00 -0.15 -2.15
C LYS A 67 3.10 -0.55 -3.13
N ILE A 68 4.36 -0.31 -2.79
CA ILE A 68 5.51 -0.70 -3.62
C ILE A 68 5.54 -2.22 -3.78
N LEU A 69 5.47 -2.96 -2.67
CA LEU A 69 5.50 -4.43 -2.67
C LEU A 69 4.28 -5.05 -3.36
N LEU A 70 3.10 -4.46 -3.20
CA LEU A 70 1.91 -4.92 -3.91
C LEU A 70 2.04 -4.72 -5.43
N LEU A 71 2.66 -3.62 -5.86
CA LEU A 71 2.94 -3.39 -7.28
C LEU A 71 3.96 -4.40 -7.80
N THR A 72 5.03 -4.68 -7.05
CA THR A 72 6.02 -5.73 -7.37
C THR A 72 5.38 -7.10 -7.54
N CYS A 73 4.52 -7.51 -6.61
CA CYS A 73 3.79 -8.76 -6.70
C CYS A 73 2.95 -8.82 -7.99
N LYS A 74 2.19 -7.76 -8.31
CA LYS A 74 1.42 -7.69 -9.56
C LYS A 74 2.30 -7.81 -10.81
N ILE A 75 3.48 -7.18 -10.81
CA ILE A 75 4.44 -7.27 -11.90
C ILE A 75 4.91 -8.72 -12.07
N LEU A 76 5.27 -9.41 -10.97
CA LEU A 76 5.72 -10.81 -11.00
C LEU A 76 4.62 -11.78 -11.48
N HIS A 77 3.36 -11.47 -11.21
CA HIS A 77 2.21 -12.23 -11.73
C HIS A 77 1.76 -11.80 -13.14
N ASN A 78 2.53 -10.97 -13.86
CA ASN A 78 2.21 -10.45 -15.19
C ASN A 78 0.86 -9.70 -15.27
N LEU A 79 0.42 -9.08 -14.16
CA LEU A 79 -0.81 -8.28 -14.08
C LEU A 79 -0.57 -6.78 -14.26
N ALA A 80 0.68 -6.38 -14.51
CA ALA A 80 1.09 -5.00 -14.74
C ALA A 80 1.48 -4.78 -16.21
N PRO A 81 1.40 -3.54 -16.71
CA PRO A 81 1.91 -3.19 -18.04
C PRO A 81 3.40 -3.52 -18.21
N SER A 82 3.81 -3.82 -19.45
CA SER A 82 5.18 -4.24 -19.80
C SER A 82 6.25 -3.22 -19.38
N TYR A 83 5.96 -1.91 -19.51
CA TYR A 83 6.90 -0.88 -19.11
C TYR A 83 7.27 -0.96 -17.63
N LEU A 84 6.38 -1.46 -16.76
CA LEU A 84 6.70 -1.66 -15.33
C LEU A 84 7.46 -2.96 -15.09
N SER A 85 7.19 -4.01 -15.85
CA SER A 85 7.92 -5.26 -15.72
C SER A 85 9.38 -5.12 -16.13
N GLU A 86 9.66 -4.27 -17.12
CA GLU A 86 11.03 -3.95 -17.55
C GLU A 86 11.87 -3.28 -16.44
N LEU A 87 11.25 -2.68 -15.41
CA LEU A 87 11.97 -2.07 -14.28
C LEU A 87 12.44 -3.08 -13.23
N ILE A 88 11.94 -4.32 -13.27
CA ILE A 88 12.25 -5.35 -12.28
C ILE A 88 12.90 -6.55 -12.96
N HIS A 89 14.04 -6.97 -12.44
CA HIS A 89 14.76 -8.14 -12.94
C HIS A 89 14.86 -9.22 -11.86
N ILE A 90 14.52 -10.45 -12.22
CA ILE A 90 14.73 -11.61 -11.35
C ILE A 90 16.23 -11.86 -11.23
N TYR A 91 16.70 -12.09 -10.02
CA TYR A 91 18.11 -12.38 -9.79
C TYR A 91 18.45 -13.80 -10.30
N THR A 92 19.32 -13.87 -11.31
CA THR A 92 19.85 -15.13 -11.83
C THR A 92 21.32 -15.26 -11.42
N PRO A 93 21.65 -16.10 -10.42
CA PRO A 93 23.04 -16.27 -10.01
C PRO A 93 23.82 -17.06 -11.07
N SER A 94 25.08 -16.67 -11.30
CA SER A 94 25.98 -17.37 -12.23
C SER A 94 26.42 -18.75 -11.73
N ARG A 95 26.29 -19.01 -10.42
CA ARG A 95 26.56 -20.30 -9.77
C ARG A 95 25.41 -20.62 -8.80
N THR A 96 25.00 -21.88 -8.73
CA THR A 96 23.97 -22.36 -7.80
C THR A 96 24.47 -22.30 -6.36
N LEU A 97 24.11 -21.24 -5.65
CA LEU A 97 24.36 -21.07 -4.22
C LEU A 97 23.14 -21.53 -3.42
N ARG A 98 23.31 -21.83 -2.13
CA ARG A 98 22.18 -22.20 -1.24
C ARG A 98 21.09 -21.12 -1.14
N SER A 99 21.40 -19.87 -1.48
CA SER A 99 20.46 -18.74 -1.58
C SER A 99 19.78 -18.60 -2.95
N SER A 100 20.16 -19.40 -3.96
CA SER A 100 19.62 -19.30 -5.33
C SER A 100 18.18 -19.76 -5.45
N SER A 101 17.66 -20.50 -4.46
CA SER A 101 16.29 -20.99 -4.43
C SER A 101 15.29 -19.95 -3.87
N ALA A 102 15.76 -18.79 -3.43
CA ALA A 102 14.89 -17.70 -3.01
C ALA A 102 14.50 -16.86 -4.23
N ASN A 103 13.20 -16.57 -4.41
CA ASN A 103 12.66 -15.64 -5.43
C ASN A 103 13.15 -14.19 -5.19
N GLN A 104 14.46 -13.97 -5.34
CA GLN A 104 15.12 -12.70 -5.12
C GLN A 104 15.10 -11.85 -6.39
N LEU A 105 15.03 -10.54 -6.19
CA LEU A 105 15.08 -9.55 -7.25
C LEU A 105 16.46 -8.90 -7.30
N PHE A 106 16.96 -8.62 -8.50
CA PHE A 106 18.19 -7.88 -8.69
C PHE A 106 17.98 -6.41 -8.31
N ALA A 107 18.80 -5.93 -7.37
CA ALA A 107 18.77 -4.53 -6.92
C ALA A 107 19.99 -3.76 -7.48
N PRO A 108 19.83 -2.89 -8.49
CA PRO A 108 20.95 -2.19 -9.14
C PRO A 108 21.61 -1.22 -8.16
N SER A 109 22.94 -1.12 -8.09
CA SER A 109 23.59 -0.17 -7.16
C SER A 109 23.15 1.28 -7.42
N ALA A 110 22.88 2.04 -6.37
CA ALA A 110 22.52 3.46 -6.50
C ALA A 110 23.75 4.34 -6.27
N ASN A 111 24.19 5.08 -7.29
CA ASN A 111 25.29 6.04 -7.18
C ASN A 111 24.89 7.31 -6.43
N LEU A 112 23.58 7.62 -6.36
CA LEU A 112 23.02 8.75 -5.62
C LEU A 112 22.09 8.25 -4.51
N THR A 113 22.50 8.47 -3.27
CA THR A 113 21.82 7.95 -2.06
C THR A 113 20.44 8.58 -1.81
N THR A 114 20.15 9.75 -2.38
CA THR A 114 18.91 10.50 -2.12
C THR A 114 17.78 10.17 -3.10
N MET A 115 17.99 10.42 -4.39
CA MET A 115 16.98 10.18 -5.44
C MET A 115 17.04 8.77 -6.01
N GLY A 116 18.26 8.24 -6.23
CA GLY A 116 18.45 6.91 -6.81
C GLY A 116 17.94 5.77 -5.91
N SER A 117 18.03 5.95 -4.59
CA SER A 117 17.50 4.97 -3.62
C SER A 117 15.98 4.86 -3.62
N ARG A 118 15.27 5.94 -4.00
CA ARG A 118 13.80 6.03 -4.01
C ARG A 118 13.19 5.56 -5.32
N ALA A 119 13.99 5.38 -6.37
CA ALA A 119 13.51 4.87 -7.65
C ALA A 119 12.85 3.50 -7.47
N PHE A 120 11.78 3.24 -8.21
CA PHE A 120 11.05 1.96 -8.12
C PHE A 120 11.95 0.76 -8.44
N SER A 121 12.78 0.88 -9.48
CA SER A 121 13.75 -0.16 -9.91
C SER A 121 14.81 -0.51 -8.84
N ARG A 122 14.99 0.34 -7.83
CA ARG A 122 15.91 0.11 -6.69
C ARG A 122 15.14 -0.29 -5.43
N SER A 123 14.18 0.54 -5.03
CA SER A 123 13.44 0.39 -3.78
C SER A 123 12.61 -0.89 -3.75
N ALA A 124 11.99 -1.27 -4.88
CA ALA A 124 11.12 -2.42 -4.92
C ALA A 124 11.89 -3.75 -4.75
N PRO A 125 13.00 -4.02 -5.47
CA PRO A 125 13.87 -5.16 -5.19
C PRO A 125 14.43 -5.19 -3.77
N CYS A 126 14.86 -4.05 -3.22
CA CYS A 126 15.37 -3.97 -1.86
C CYS A 126 14.31 -4.35 -0.81
N LEU A 127 13.09 -3.81 -0.94
CA LEU A 127 11.99 -4.13 -0.04
C LEU A 127 11.58 -5.60 -0.18
N TRP A 128 11.47 -6.11 -1.41
CA TRP A 128 11.10 -7.49 -1.69
C TRP A 128 12.08 -8.49 -1.06
N ASN A 129 13.39 -8.25 -1.24
CA ASN A 129 14.44 -9.12 -0.70
C ASN A 129 14.52 -9.06 0.84
N SER A 130 13.95 -8.03 1.47
CA SER A 130 13.87 -7.90 2.93
C SER A 130 12.66 -8.63 3.53
N LEU A 131 11.75 -9.17 2.70
CA LEU A 131 10.57 -9.90 3.16
C LEU A 131 10.90 -11.36 3.53
N PRO A 132 10.17 -11.94 4.48
CA PRO A 132 10.20 -13.37 4.73
C PRO A 132 9.76 -14.18 3.50
N PRO A 133 10.41 -15.32 3.21
CA PRO A 133 10.10 -16.16 2.05
C PRO A 133 8.66 -16.70 2.08
N ASP A 134 8.07 -16.89 3.26
CA ASP A 134 6.69 -17.36 3.44
C ASP A 134 5.64 -16.42 2.83
N ILE A 135 5.99 -15.14 2.69
CA ILE A 135 5.13 -14.12 2.08
C ILE A 135 5.37 -14.10 0.57
N CYS A 136 6.62 -14.20 0.13
CA CYS A 136 6.99 -14.14 -1.29
C CYS A 136 6.60 -15.39 -2.10
N THR A 137 6.33 -16.51 -1.42
CA THR A 137 5.91 -17.80 -2.01
C THR A 137 4.40 -17.93 -2.21
N SER A 138 3.61 -16.90 -1.89
CA SER A 138 2.16 -16.97 -2.05
C SER A 138 1.73 -16.99 -3.52
N ASP A 139 0.83 -17.90 -3.88
CA ASP A 139 0.39 -18.10 -5.27
C ASP A 139 -0.55 -17.01 -5.80
N SER A 140 -1.20 -16.24 -4.91
CA SER A 140 -2.21 -15.25 -5.30
C SER A 140 -1.98 -13.88 -4.68
N VAL A 141 -2.29 -12.84 -5.45
CA VAL A 141 -2.18 -11.44 -5.00
C VAL A 141 -3.04 -11.16 -3.76
N SER A 142 -4.19 -11.81 -3.62
CA SER A 142 -5.08 -11.65 -2.46
C SER A 142 -4.46 -12.22 -1.18
N THR A 143 -3.87 -13.41 -1.25
CA THR A 143 -3.17 -14.03 -0.11
C THR A 143 -1.91 -13.26 0.26
N PHE A 144 -1.12 -12.84 -0.74
CA PHE A 144 0.02 -11.94 -0.57
C PHE A 144 -0.37 -10.66 0.18
N LYS A 145 -1.42 -9.97 -0.28
CA LYS A 145 -1.91 -8.72 0.29
C LYS A 145 -2.27 -8.86 1.77
N SER A 146 -2.94 -9.96 2.14
CA SER A 146 -3.32 -10.24 3.53
C SER A 146 -2.08 -10.48 4.41
N ARG A 147 -1.20 -11.40 3.98
CA ARG A 147 0.04 -11.73 4.71
C ARG A 147 0.96 -10.52 4.88
N LEU A 148 1.12 -9.74 3.81
CA LEU A 148 1.94 -8.53 3.83
C LEU A 148 1.41 -7.48 4.81
N LYS A 149 0.09 -7.25 4.82
CA LYS A 149 -0.52 -6.30 5.76
C LYS A 149 -0.25 -6.71 7.21
N THR A 150 -0.42 -7.99 7.51
CA THR A 150 -0.16 -8.56 8.85
C THR A 150 1.32 -8.43 9.24
N HIS A 151 2.24 -8.74 8.33
CA HIS A 151 3.67 -8.63 8.57
C HIS A 151 4.09 -7.17 8.83
N LEU A 152 3.68 -6.23 7.98
CA LEU A 152 4.01 -4.81 8.15
C LEU A 152 3.39 -4.22 9.42
N PHE A 153 2.20 -4.67 9.80
CA PHE A 153 1.59 -4.28 11.07
C PHE A 153 2.44 -4.77 12.25
N ARG A 154 2.83 -6.05 12.25
CA ARG A 154 3.72 -6.59 13.28
C ARG A 154 5.02 -5.79 13.38
N VAL A 155 5.73 -5.58 12.27
CA VAL A 155 7.00 -4.83 12.26
C VAL A 155 6.82 -3.39 12.77
N ALA A 156 5.70 -2.73 12.45
CA ALA A 156 5.45 -1.35 12.86
C ALA A 156 5.15 -1.20 14.36
N TYR A 157 4.55 -2.21 14.99
CA TYR A 157 4.07 -2.15 16.39
C TYR A 157 4.84 -3.07 17.35
N SER A 158 5.66 -4.01 16.85
CA SER A 158 6.46 -4.93 17.68
C SER A 158 7.66 -4.29 18.36
N VAL A 159 8.04 -3.07 17.97
CA VAL A 159 9.17 -2.30 18.55
C VAL A 159 8.76 -1.57 19.84
N SER A 160 7.62 -1.91 20.43
CA SER A 160 7.01 -1.19 21.58
C SER A 160 7.20 -1.90 22.94
N HIS A 161 8.25 -2.69 23.11
CA HIS A 161 8.57 -3.34 24.38
C HIS A 161 10.02 -3.07 24.80
#